data_AF-A0A9P9ET10-F1
#
_entry.id   AF-A0A9P9ET10-F1
#
_cell.length_a   1.000
_cell.length_b   1.000
_cell.length_c   1.000
_cell.angle_alpha   90.00
_cell.angle_beta   90.00
_cell.angle_gamma   90.00
#
_symmetry.space_group_name_H-M   'P 1'
#
loop_
_entity.id
_entity.type
_entity.pdbx_description
1 polymer ?
#
loop_
_entity_poly.entity_id
_entity_poly.type
_entity_poly.pdbx_seq_one_letter_code
_entity_poly.pdbx_strand_id
1 'polypeptide(L)'
;MPNTSDSWSDTSDTASFHDALASGPPILGEPSGLCENCNERKATIRCMHCGLGGFCGHTCLELNMEKNAHVCVQSQSEETSAYHLEECIGRDLLPNVEATCRDYYFDMCPTVTDKSSLLGVYHTLSTNFNVSKYQFHEWMLAKQIHKNTVRLFNKNLKAVPAKYFLWLLGHTYVFSKEDDLSEVLNINAVDLDMYAMEAALY
;
A
#
# COMPACT_ATOMS: atom_id res chain seq x y z
N MET A 1 -7.25 26.45 -59.10
CA MET A 1 -5.78 26.40 -58.94
C MET A 1 -5.48 26.76 -57.50
N PRO A 2 -5.01 25.83 -56.65
CA PRO A 2 -4.63 26.12 -55.28
C PRO A 2 -3.16 26.56 -55.24
N ASN A 3 -2.83 27.54 -54.40
CA ASN A 3 -1.46 27.73 -53.96
C ASN A 3 -1.46 27.81 -52.43
N THR A 4 -0.89 26.77 -51.85
CA THR A 4 -0.68 26.52 -50.43
C THR A 4 0.60 27.18 -49.96
N SER A 5 0.56 27.87 -48.82
CA SER A 5 1.72 28.10 -47.97
C SER A 5 1.24 28.42 -46.55
N ASP A 6 0.91 27.37 -45.80
CA ASP A 6 0.79 27.42 -44.35
C ASP A 6 2.20 27.31 -43.75
N SER A 7 2.62 28.36 -43.03
CA SER A 7 3.82 28.34 -42.21
C SER A 7 3.39 27.91 -40.80
N TRP A 8 3.66 26.64 -40.47
CA TRP A 8 3.53 26.11 -39.12
C TRP A 8 4.84 26.40 -38.39
N SER A 9 4.77 27.23 -37.34
CA SER A 9 5.87 27.38 -36.39
C SER A 9 5.78 26.24 -35.38
N ASP A 10 6.72 25.30 -35.48
CA ASP A 10 7.04 24.32 -34.46
C ASP A 10 7.37 25.03 -33.14
N THR A 11 6.56 24.82 -32.11
CA THR A 11 7.04 24.87 -30.73
C THR A 11 6.83 23.50 -30.13
N SER A 12 7.96 22.81 -30.04
CA SER A 12 8.21 21.54 -29.39
C SER A 12 7.73 21.52 -27.93
N ASP A 13 6.57 20.92 -27.69
CA ASP A 13 6.19 20.38 -26.38
C ASP A 13 6.64 18.92 -26.28
N THR A 14 7.96 18.72 -26.18
CA THR A 14 8.53 17.49 -25.64
C THR A 14 8.44 17.54 -24.12
N ALA A 15 7.22 17.46 -23.58
CA ALA A 15 7.04 17.06 -22.19
C ALA A 15 7.43 15.58 -22.08
N SER A 16 8.60 15.38 -21.48
CA SER A 16 9.24 14.12 -21.10
C SER A 16 8.29 12.92 -20.93
N PHE A 17 8.22 12.06 -21.95
CA PHE A 17 7.67 10.70 -21.85
C PHE A 17 8.54 9.77 -20.97
N HIS A 18 9.73 10.23 -20.54
CA HIS A 18 10.66 9.44 -19.76
C HIS A 18 10.36 9.41 -18.25
N ASP A 19 9.50 10.30 -17.73
CA ASP A 19 9.14 10.29 -16.29
C ASP A 19 8.00 9.31 -15.95
N ALA A 20 7.24 8.83 -16.94
CA ALA A 20 6.06 7.99 -16.69
C ALA A 20 6.40 6.51 -16.39
N LEU A 21 7.62 6.05 -16.67
CA LEU A 21 8.01 4.63 -16.53
C LEU A 21 8.70 4.31 -15.19
N ALA A 22 9.12 5.31 -14.41
CA ALA A 22 9.78 5.11 -13.12
C ALA A 22 8.79 4.97 -11.95
N SER A 23 7.54 5.40 -12.14
CA SER A 23 6.46 5.25 -11.17
C SER A 23 5.46 4.26 -11.73
N GLY A 24 5.59 2.99 -11.32
CA GLY A 24 4.53 2.00 -11.55
C GLY A 24 3.17 2.53 -11.08
N PRO A 25 2.06 1.92 -11.53
CA PRO A 25 0.73 2.40 -11.17
C PRO A 25 0.63 2.55 -9.65
N PRO A 26 0.10 3.69 -9.16
CA PRO A 26 0.07 4.01 -7.74
C PRO A 26 -0.54 2.84 -6.97
N ILE A 27 0.02 2.57 -5.79
CA ILE A 27 -0.53 1.54 -4.91
C ILE A 27 -1.98 1.95 -4.62
N LEU A 28 -2.92 1.02 -4.73
CA LEU A 28 -4.34 1.33 -4.49
C LEU A 28 -4.46 1.98 -3.09
N GLY A 29 -5.14 3.12 -2.98
CA GLY A 29 -5.21 3.86 -1.71
C GLY A 29 -3.98 4.73 -1.38
N GLU A 30 -2.98 4.87 -2.27
CA GLU A 30 -2.00 5.96 -2.18
C GLU A 30 -2.72 7.32 -2.38
N PRO A 31 -2.30 8.37 -1.67
CA PRO A 31 -2.78 9.72 -1.94
C PRO A 31 -2.34 10.16 -3.33
N SER A 32 -3.26 10.72 -4.11
CA SER A 32 -2.98 11.30 -5.42
C SER A 32 -3.14 12.82 -5.38
N GLY A 33 -2.39 13.53 -6.22
CA GLY A 33 -2.49 14.98 -6.36
C GLY A 33 -1.68 15.78 -5.32
N LEU A 34 -2.14 17.01 -5.07
CA LEU A 34 -1.51 17.97 -4.17
C LEU A 34 -2.09 17.86 -2.75
N CYS A 35 -1.31 18.28 -1.76
CA CYS A 35 -1.73 18.34 -0.37
C CYS A 35 -2.91 19.30 -0.18
N GLU A 36 -4.00 18.82 0.42
CA GLU A 36 -5.22 19.60 0.66
C GLU A 36 -5.04 20.77 1.64
N ASN A 37 -4.00 20.75 2.50
CA ASN A 37 -3.73 21.86 3.41
C ASN A 37 -2.89 22.96 2.75
N CYS A 38 -1.76 22.59 2.12
CA CYS A 38 -0.79 23.57 1.63
C CYS A 38 -0.86 23.82 0.13
N ASN A 39 -1.51 22.93 -0.65
CA ASN A 39 -1.62 22.99 -2.12
C ASN A 39 -0.30 23.15 -2.90
N GLU A 40 0.86 23.04 -2.25
CA GLU A 40 2.18 23.25 -2.85
C GLU A 40 2.97 21.95 -3.07
N ARG A 41 2.77 20.98 -2.18
CA ARG A 41 3.53 19.71 -2.18
C ARG A 41 2.62 18.56 -2.61
N LYS A 42 3.19 17.58 -3.31
CA LYS A 42 2.50 16.31 -3.60
C LYS A 42 2.05 15.66 -2.29
N ALA A 43 0.83 15.12 -2.29
CA ALA A 43 0.33 14.36 -1.17
C ALA A 43 1.12 13.05 -1.04
N THR A 44 1.51 12.70 0.18
CA THR A 44 2.33 11.53 0.51
C THR A 44 1.67 10.64 1.55
N ILE A 45 0.72 11.17 2.32
CA ILE A 45 -0.10 10.41 3.28
C ILE A 45 -1.59 10.70 3.09
N ARG A 46 -2.43 9.80 3.61
CA ARG A 46 -3.86 10.02 3.80
C ARG A 46 -4.18 10.16 5.28
N CYS A 47 -5.40 10.60 5.61
CA CYS A 47 -5.84 10.55 6.99
C CYS A 47 -5.89 9.10 7.48
N MET A 48 -5.12 8.78 8.53
CA MET A 48 -5.08 7.43 9.10
C MET A 48 -6.42 7.00 9.73
N HIS A 49 -7.26 7.96 10.12
CA HIS A 49 -8.52 7.68 10.79
C HIS A 49 -9.67 7.32 9.85
N CYS A 50 -9.71 7.88 8.64
CA CYS A 50 -10.80 7.64 7.69
C CYS A 50 -10.32 7.15 6.32
N GLY A 51 -9.01 7.11 6.06
CA GLY A 51 -8.44 6.76 4.76
C GLY A 51 -8.69 7.79 3.66
N LEU A 52 -9.33 8.92 3.98
CA LEU A 52 -9.66 9.99 3.03
C LEU A 52 -8.67 11.14 3.10
N GLY A 53 -8.68 11.93 2.04
CA GLY A 53 -7.87 13.14 1.88
C GLY A 53 -6.40 12.87 1.51
N GLY A 54 -5.75 13.85 0.89
CA GLY A 54 -4.34 13.82 0.53
C GLY A 54 -3.52 14.89 1.25
N PHE A 55 -2.50 14.49 2.02
CA PHE A 55 -1.65 15.41 2.77
C PHE A 55 -0.17 15.12 2.51
N CYS A 56 0.67 16.16 2.49
CA CYS A 56 2.12 15.99 2.33
C CYS A 56 2.86 15.58 3.62
N GLY A 57 2.13 15.39 4.73
CA GLY A 57 2.66 14.95 6.02
C GLY A 57 1.68 15.18 7.18
N HIS A 58 1.96 14.58 8.34
CA HIS A 58 1.08 14.62 9.52
C HIS A 58 0.77 16.04 9.99
N THR A 59 1.75 16.94 9.97
CA THR A 59 1.54 18.35 10.33
C THR A 59 0.48 19.02 9.46
N CYS A 60 0.46 18.71 8.15
CA CYS A 60 -0.55 19.26 7.26
C CYS A 60 -1.94 18.65 7.49
N LEU A 61 -2.00 17.37 7.84
CA LEU A 61 -3.24 16.70 8.24
C LEU A 61 -3.80 17.32 9.52
N GLU A 62 -3.00 17.40 10.59
CA GLU A 62 -3.38 17.94 11.90
C GLU A 62 -3.90 19.38 11.79
N LEU A 63 -3.18 20.26 11.07
CA LEU A 63 -3.63 21.63 10.82
C LEU A 63 -4.95 21.69 10.04
N ASN A 64 -5.19 20.75 9.13
CA ASN A 64 -6.44 20.70 8.36
C ASN A 64 -7.61 20.25 9.26
N MET A 65 -7.35 19.33 10.21
CA MET A 65 -8.31 18.91 11.23
C MET A 65 -8.62 20.03 12.24
N GLU A 66 -7.61 20.74 12.74
CA GLU A 66 -7.79 21.89 13.66
C GLU A 66 -8.65 23.00 13.04
N LYS A 67 -8.50 23.22 11.73
CA LYS A 67 -9.30 24.19 10.96
C LYS A 67 -10.71 23.68 10.62
N ASN A 68 -11.06 22.44 11.00
CA ASN A 68 -12.27 21.74 10.56
C ASN A 68 -12.43 21.63 9.04
N ALA A 69 -11.33 21.76 8.28
CA ALA A 69 -11.33 21.64 6.83
C ALA A 69 -11.22 20.17 6.39
N HIS A 70 -10.62 19.32 7.23
CA HIS A 70 -10.74 17.86 7.13
C HIS A 70 -11.51 17.32 8.33
N VAL A 71 -12.75 16.88 8.10
CA VAL A 71 -13.55 16.18 9.11
C VAL A 71 -13.50 14.70 8.81
N CYS A 72 -12.99 13.91 9.76
CA CYS A 72 -13.14 12.47 9.71
C CYS A 72 -14.62 12.14 9.88
N VAL A 73 -15.32 11.96 8.77
CA VAL A 73 -16.56 11.21 8.80
C VAL A 73 -16.11 9.80 9.15
N GLN A 74 -16.21 9.42 10.43
CA GLN A 74 -16.29 8.00 10.77
C GLN A 74 -17.43 7.50 9.90
N SER A 75 -17.08 6.78 8.83
CA SER A 75 -18.09 6.00 8.17
C SER A 75 -18.63 5.13 9.29
N GLN A 76 -19.89 5.33 9.64
CA GLN A 76 -20.69 4.34 10.38
C GLN A 76 -20.87 3.10 9.48
N SER A 77 -19.86 2.75 8.70
CA SER A 77 -19.79 1.53 7.92
C SER A 77 -19.73 0.42 8.95
N GLU A 78 -20.76 -0.42 8.93
CA GLU A 78 -20.82 -1.75 9.51
C GLU A 78 -19.42 -2.29 9.80
N GLU A 79 -19.18 -2.74 11.04
CA GLU A 79 -17.91 -3.33 11.47
C GLU A 79 -17.40 -4.33 10.42
N THR A 80 -16.49 -3.88 9.54
CA THR A 80 -15.98 -4.74 8.47
C THR A 80 -14.94 -5.68 9.06
N SER A 81 -14.63 -6.76 8.33
CA SER A 81 -13.54 -7.66 8.69
C SER A 81 -12.19 -6.93 8.89
N ALA A 82 -12.01 -5.76 8.27
CA ALA A 82 -10.84 -4.89 8.42
C ALA A 82 -10.76 -4.18 9.79
N TYR A 83 -11.90 -3.82 10.39
CA TYR A 83 -11.95 -3.28 11.75
C TYR A 83 -11.45 -4.30 12.76
N HIS A 84 -11.96 -5.52 12.66
CA HIS A 84 -11.53 -6.61 13.52
C HIS A 84 -10.06 -6.98 13.29
N LEU A 85 -9.55 -6.89 12.05
CA LEU A 85 -8.11 -7.03 11.77
C LEU A 85 -7.28 -5.97 12.51
N GLU A 86 -7.68 -4.70 12.46
CA GLU A 86 -6.98 -3.60 13.15
C GLU A 86 -6.94 -3.82 14.67
N GLU A 87 -8.05 -4.26 15.27
CA GLU A 87 -8.09 -4.62 16.70
C GLU A 87 -7.15 -5.78 17.04
N CYS A 88 -7.12 -6.82 16.19
CA CYS A 88 -6.20 -7.94 16.33
C CYS A 88 -4.73 -7.51 16.26
N ILE A 89 -4.38 -6.65 15.30
CA ILE A 89 -3.03 -6.06 15.18
C ILE A 89 -2.68 -5.27 16.44
N GLY A 90 -3.59 -4.40 16.89
CA GLY A 90 -3.35 -3.54 18.07
C GLY A 90 -3.19 -4.31 19.37
N ARG A 91 -3.72 -5.53 19.46
CA ARG A 91 -3.60 -6.42 20.62
C ARG A 91 -2.58 -7.55 20.44
N ASP A 92 -1.93 -7.65 19.29
CA ASP A 92 -1.06 -8.76 18.90
C ASP A 92 -1.74 -10.14 19.08
N LEU A 93 -3.00 -10.24 18.62
CA LEU A 93 -3.81 -11.45 18.68
C LEU A 93 -4.10 -11.99 17.29
N LEU A 94 -4.08 -13.31 17.15
CA LEU A 94 -4.54 -13.95 15.92
C LEU A 94 -6.06 -13.76 15.76
N PRO A 95 -6.55 -13.39 14.57
CA PRO A 95 -7.98 -13.32 14.32
C PRO A 95 -8.66 -14.67 14.54
N ASN A 96 -9.84 -14.63 15.16
CA ASN A 96 -10.70 -15.79 15.38
C ASN A 96 -12.06 -15.67 14.68
N VAL A 97 -12.44 -14.45 14.24
CA VAL A 97 -13.64 -14.20 13.44
C VAL A 97 -13.44 -14.75 12.05
N GLU A 98 -14.34 -15.63 11.62
CA GLU A 98 -14.24 -16.36 10.35
C GLU A 98 -14.13 -15.43 9.13
N ALA A 99 -14.90 -14.33 9.10
CA ALA A 99 -14.86 -13.35 8.03
C ALA A 99 -13.47 -12.71 7.91
N THR A 100 -12.88 -12.24 9.01
CA THR A 100 -11.50 -11.69 9.02
C THR A 100 -10.47 -12.73 8.61
N CYS A 101 -10.62 -13.96 9.09
CA CYS A 101 -9.69 -15.03 8.72
C CYS A 101 -9.69 -15.31 7.22
N ARG A 102 -10.87 -15.29 6.58
CA ARG A 102 -11.04 -15.54 5.15
C ARG A 102 -10.60 -14.36 4.30
N ASP A 103 -11.06 -13.17 4.65
CA ASP A 103 -10.83 -11.93 3.88
C ASP A 103 -9.35 -11.52 3.88
N TYR A 104 -8.62 -11.89 4.93
CA TYR A 104 -7.19 -11.61 5.10
C TYR A 104 -6.34 -12.87 5.15
N TYR A 105 -6.79 -13.94 4.49
CA TYR A 105 -6.02 -15.15 4.15
C TYR A 105 -5.40 -15.94 5.32
N PHE A 106 -5.80 -15.69 6.57
CA PHE A 106 -5.38 -16.51 7.70
C PHE A 106 -5.91 -17.95 7.60
N ASP A 107 -7.02 -18.18 6.89
CA ASP A 107 -7.53 -19.53 6.61
C ASP A 107 -6.64 -20.34 5.66
N MET A 108 -5.85 -19.67 4.83
CA MET A 108 -4.90 -20.27 3.89
C MET A 108 -3.55 -20.61 4.54
N CYS A 109 -3.30 -20.14 5.77
CA CYS A 109 -2.08 -20.45 6.52
C CYS A 109 -2.21 -21.82 7.24
N PRO A 110 -1.35 -22.81 6.92
CA PRO A 110 -1.50 -24.17 7.43
C PRO A 110 -1.10 -24.30 8.90
N THR A 111 -0.22 -23.43 9.41
CA THR A 111 0.28 -23.50 10.79
C THR A 111 -0.03 -22.22 11.57
N VAL A 112 0.00 -22.32 12.90
CA VAL A 112 -0.09 -21.14 13.79
C VAL A 112 1.08 -20.19 13.55
N THR A 113 2.27 -20.72 13.29
CA THR A 113 3.48 -19.93 12.96
C THR A 113 3.29 -19.10 11.69
N ASP A 114 2.64 -19.65 10.66
CA ASP A 114 2.33 -18.94 9.42
C ASP A 114 1.32 -17.82 9.67
N LYS A 115 0.27 -18.10 10.47
CA LYS A 115 -0.71 -17.09 10.87
C LYS A 115 -0.05 -15.95 11.64
N SER A 116 0.87 -16.26 12.56
CA SER A 116 1.63 -15.24 13.30
C SER A 116 2.57 -14.44 12.40
N SER A 117 3.16 -15.08 11.38
CA SER A 117 3.99 -14.38 10.39
C SER A 117 3.17 -13.43 9.54
N LEU A 118 1.98 -13.86 9.09
CA LEU A 118 1.03 -13.03 8.36
C LEU A 118 0.52 -11.85 9.22
N LEU A 119 0.21 -12.08 10.51
CA LEU A 119 -0.13 -10.99 11.42
C LEU A 119 1.00 -9.98 11.53
N GLY A 120 2.26 -10.44 11.59
CA GLY A 120 3.43 -9.57 11.60
C GLY A 120 3.62 -8.75 10.32
N VAL A 121 3.24 -9.30 9.16
CA VAL A 121 3.16 -8.54 7.90
C VAL A 121 2.15 -7.40 8.03
N TYR A 122 0.92 -7.71 8.47
CA TYR A 122 -0.13 -6.70 8.65
C TYR A 122 0.20 -5.67 9.73
N HIS A 123 0.84 -6.09 10.82
CA HIS A 123 1.35 -5.19 11.84
C HIS A 123 2.37 -4.22 11.23
N THR A 124 3.34 -4.72 10.45
CA THR A 124 4.34 -3.86 9.78
C THR A 124 3.68 -2.86 8.83
N LEU A 125 2.67 -3.27 8.08
CA LEU A 125 1.87 -2.38 7.23
C LEU A 125 1.18 -1.27 8.03
N SER A 126 0.55 -1.62 9.14
CA SER A 126 -0.14 -0.63 9.97
C SER A 126 0.85 0.32 10.66
N THR A 127 1.91 -0.18 11.29
CA THR A 127 2.80 0.64 12.14
C THR A 127 3.88 1.37 11.37
N ASN A 128 4.45 0.76 10.32
CA ASN A 128 5.60 1.33 9.62
C ASN A 128 5.18 2.08 8.36
N PHE A 129 4.04 1.69 7.77
CA PHE A 129 3.52 2.27 6.53
C PHE A 129 2.21 3.03 6.71
N ASN A 130 1.68 3.12 7.94
CA ASN A 130 0.43 3.80 8.26
C ASN A 130 -0.77 3.31 7.40
N VAL A 131 -0.77 2.02 7.05
CA VAL A 131 -1.90 1.42 6.33
C VAL A 131 -3.08 1.31 7.29
N SER A 132 -4.13 2.07 6.99
CA SER A 132 -5.36 2.10 7.79
C SER A 132 -6.26 0.89 7.49
N LYS A 133 -7.17 0.57 8.42
CA LYS A 133 -8.26 -0.40 8.17
C LYS A 133 -9.06 -0.14 6.89
N TYR A 134 -9.21 1.12 6.50
CA TYR A 134 -9.89 1.50 5.27
C TYR A 134 -9.12 1.06 4.03
N GLN A 135 -7.82 1.30 4.01
CA GLN A 135 -6.95 0.83 2.94
C GLN A 135 -6.90 -0.70 2.91
N PHE A 136 -6.82 -1.37 4.07
CA PHE A 136 -6.94 -2.82 4.13
C PHE A 136 -8.27 -3.32 3.56
N HIS A 137 -9.37 -2.62 3.81
CA HIS A 137 -10.67 -2.97 3.25
C HIS A 137 -10.71 -2.77 1.73
N GLU A 138 -10.18 -1.64 1.22
CA GLU A 138 -10.08 -1.39 -0.23
C GLU A 138 -9.20 -2.43 -0.94
N TRP A 139 -8.06 -2.78 -0.36
CA TRP A 139 -7.16 -3.80 -0.92
C TRP A 139 -7.82 -5.17 -0.94
N MET A 140 -8.58 -5.50 0.10
CA MET A 140 -9.33 -6.75 0.17
C MET A 140 -10.40 -6.81 -0.92
N LEU A 141 -11.22 -5.76 -1.07
CA LEU A 141 -12.27 -5.70 -2.09
C LEU A 141 -11.69 -5.78 -3.51
N ALA A 142 -10.54 -5.15 -3.73
CA ALA A 142 -9.83 -5.20 -5.01
C ALA A 142 -9.02 -6.49 -5.22
N LYS A 143 -8.93 -7.36 -4.19
CA LYS A 143 -8.05 -8.54 -4.14
C LYS A 143 -6.59 -8.23 -4.52
N GLN A 144 -6.02 -7.20 -3.88
CA GLN A 144 -4.67 -6.72 -4.14
C GLN A 144 -3.83 -6.60 -2.87
N ILE A 145 -4.17 -7.32 -1.79
CA ILE A 145 -3.44 -7.25 -0.52
C ILE A 145 -1.98 -7.66 -0.73
N HIS A 146 -1.73 -8.80 -1.37
CA HIS A 146 -0.37 -9.28 -1.62
C HIS A 146 0.42 -8.32 -2.49
N LYS A 147 -0.16 -7.91 -3.63
CA LYS A 147 0.48 -7.00 -4.59
C LYS A 147 0.88 -5.68 -3.94
N ASN A 148 -0.03 -5.05 -3.18
CA ASN A 148 0.24 -3.78 -2.52
C ASN A 148 1.25 -3.93 -1.37
N THR A 149 1.18 -5.03 -0.61
CA THR A 149 2.14 -5.33 0.46
C THR A 149 3.56 -5.47 -0.10
N VAL A 150 3.74 -6.28 -1.14
CA VAL A 150 5.06 -6.52 -1.75
C VAL A 150 5.63 -5.23 -2.33
N ARG A 151 4.81 -4.39 -2.97
CA ARG A 151 5.24 -3.08 -3.48
C ARG A 151 5.71 -2.15 -2.36
N LEU A 152 4.96 -2.05 -1.26
CA LEU A 152 5.35 -1.22 -0.11
C LEU A 152 6.64 -1.71 0.54
N PHE A 153 6.77 -3.02 0.70
CA PHE A 153 7.94 -3.61 1.33
C PHE A 153 9.19 -3.40 0.46
N ASN A 154 9.11 -3.65 -0.85
CA ASN A 154 10.20 -3.37 -1.79
C ASN A 154 10.62 -1.91 -1.83
N LYS A 155 9.66 -0.98 -1.82
CA LYS A 155 9.95 0.47 -1.84
C LYS A 155 10.65 0.94 -0.56
N ASN A 156 10.53 0.19 0.54
CA ASN A 156 10.97 0.62 1.87
C ASN A 156 11.69 -0.50 2.65
N LEU A 157 12.57 -1.26 2.00
CA LEU A 157 13.21 -2.45 2.58
C LEU A 157 13.80 -2.21 3.99
N LYS A 158 14.38 -1.04 4.26
CA LYS A 158 14.98 -0.69 5.56
C LYS A 158 13.97 -0.64 6.72
N ALA A 159 12.70 -0.39 6.41
CA ALA A 159 11.63 -0.29 7.40
C ALA A 159 10.92 -1.64 7.63
N VAL A 160 11.29 -2.69 6.90
CA VAL A 160 10.61 -3.99 6.93
C VAL A 160 11.45 -5.00 7.68
N PRO A 161 10.91 -5.69 8.71
CA PRO A 161 11.60 -6.81 9.32
C PRO A 161 11.80 -7.95 8.30
N ALA A 162 13.05 -8.33 8.06
CA ALA A 162 13.45 -9.33 7.06
C ALA A 162 12.61 -10.62 7.12
N LYS A 163 12.34 -11.12 8.33
CA LYS A 163 11.56 -12.35 8.55
C LYS A 163 10.15 -12.30 7.94
N TYR A 164 9.47 -11.15 8.00
CA TYR A 164 8.12 -11.01 7.47
C TYR A 164 8.13 -10.84 5.96
N PHE A 165 9.15 -10.16 5.42
CA PHE A 165 9.30 -10.03 3.98
C PHE A 165 9.67 -11.36 3.31
N LEU A 166 10.62 -12.10 3.86
CA LEU A 166 10.99 -13.42 3.36
C LEU A 166 9.82 -14.40 3.45
N TRP A 167 9.05 -14.35 4.55
CA TRP A 167 7.82 -15.14 4.65
C TRP A 167 6.84 -14.78 3.54
N LEU A 168 6.58 -13.49 3.30
CA LEU A 168 5.68 -13.02 2.24
C LEU A 168 6.09 -13.53 0.85
N LEU A 169 7.37 -13.44 0.51
CA LEU A 169 7.90 -13.92 -0.77
C LEU A 169 7.86 -15.45 -0.90
N GLY A 170 8.05 -16.19 0.20
CA GLY A 170 8.00 -17.66 0.21
C GLY A 170 6.59 -18.25 0.25
N HIS A 171 5.58 -17.45 0.59
CA HIS A 171 4.20 -17.90 0.85
C HIS A 171 3.18 -17.29 -0.12
N THR A 172 3.57 -17.03 -1.37
CA THR A 172 2.67 -16.46 -2.39
C THR A 172 1.39 -17.28 -2.61
N TYR A 173 1.43 -18.59 -2.36
CA TYR A 173 0.27 -19.48 -2.45
C TYR A 173 -0.87 -19.12 -1.48
N VAL A 174 -0.56 -18.47 -0.35
CA VAL A 174 -1.56 -17.96 0.62
C VAL A 174 -2.52 -16.98 -0.06
N PHE A 175 -2.01 -16.22 -1.02
CA PHE A 175 -2.76 -15.20 -1.77
C PHE A 175 -3.22 -15.66 -3.15
N SER A 176 -3.24 -16.97 -3.41
CA SER A 176 -3.60 -17.55 -4.71
C SER A 176 -5.00 -17.20 -5.22
N LYS A 177 -5.88 -16.70 -4.35
CA LYS A 177 -7.23 -16.24 -4.71
C LYS A 177 -7.26 -14.78 -5.21
N GLU A 178 -6.14 -14.06 -5.17
CA GLU A 178 -6.02 -12.71 -5.74
C GLU A 178 -5.99 -12.73 -7.27
N ASP A 179 -6.58 -11.71 -7.89
CA ASP A 179 -6.62 -11.59 -9.34
C ASP A 179 -5.26 -11.01 -9.83
N ASP A 180 -4.55 -11.79 -10.65
CA ASP A 180 -3.27 -11.44 -11.29
C ASP A 180 -2.04 -11.24 -10.36
N LEU A 181 -1.42 -12.36 -9.98
CA LEU A 181 -0.13 -12.42 -9.28
C LEU A 181 1.10 -12.26 -10.22
N SER A 182 0.90 -12.11 -11.54
CA SER A 182 1.99 -12.22 -12.52
C SER A 182 3.02 -11.08 -12.45
N GLU A 183 2.60 -9.88 -12.01
CA GLU A 183 3.51 -8.75 -11.77
C GLU A 183 4.41 -8.95 -10.54
N VAL A 184 3.98 -9.75 -9.55
CA VAL A 184 4.69 -9.91 -8.27
C VAL A 184 5.87 -10.87 -8.41
N LEU A 185 5.81 -11.82 -9.35
CA LEU A 185 6.86 -12.79 -9.62
C LEU A 185 8.02 -12.23 -10.46
N ASN A 186 7.92 -10.97 -10.92
CA ASN A 186 8.94 -10.32 -11.73
C ASN A 186 9.90 -9.44 -10.89
N ILE A 187 10.11 -9.82 -9.62
CA ILE A 187 11.16 -9.24 -8.77
C ILE A 187 12.46 -9.95 -9.19
N ASN A 188 13.29 -9.21 -9.93
CA ASN A 188 14.58 -9.69 -10.41
C ASN A 188 15.39 -10.30 -9.26
N ALA A 189 16.02 -11.45 -9.52
CA ALA A 189 16.89 -12.21 -8.62
C ALA A 189 18.11 -11.40 -8.06
N VAL A 190 18.21 -10.11 -8.36
CA VAL A 190 19.34 -9.23 -8.03
C VAL A 190 19.20 -8.64 -6.61
N ASP A 191 17.99 -8.46 -6.08
CA ASP A 191 17.79 -7.84 -4.74
C ASP A 191 17.71 -8.85 -3.59
N LEU A 192 17.49 -10.14 -3.89
CA LEU A 192 17.47 -11.23 -2.89
C LEU A 192 18.87 -11.56 -2.36
N ASP A 193 19.92 -11.38 -3.17
CA ASP A 193 21.31 -11.65 -2.77
C ASP A 193 21.81 -10.70 -1.67
N MET A 194 21.31 -9.45 -1.63
CA MET A 194 21.64 -8.50 -0.56
C MET A 194 21.11 -8.95 0.81
N TYR A 195 19.90 -9.55 0.84
CA TYR A 195 19.30 -10.06 2.07
C TYR A 195 19.88 -11.39 2.53
N ALA A 196 20.29 -12.27 1.60
CA ALA A 196 20.99 -13.51 1.94
C ALA A 196 22.33 -13.26 2.64
N MET A 197 23.00 -12.14 2.31
CA MET A 197 24.26 -11.75 2.96
C MET A 197 24.08 -11.18 4.37
N GLU A 198 23.02 -10.42 4.64
CA GLU A 198 22.77 -9.87 5.99
C GLU A 198 22.20 -10.91 6.97
N ALA A 199 21.41 -11.87 6.50
CA ALA A 199 20.87 -12.93 7.34
C ALA A 199 21.92 -13.97 7.78
N ALA A 200 23.08 -14.03 7.10
CA ALA A 200 24.19 -14.91 7.45
C ALA A 200 25.13 -14.33 8.54
N LEU A 201 24.86 -13.11 9.03
CA LEU A 201 25.67 -12.41 10.04
C LEU A 201 25.01 -12.39 11.44
N TYR A 202 23.90 -13.10 11.63
CA TYR A 202 23.24 -13.33 12.93
C TYR A 202 22.97 -14.83 13.14
#